data_AF-R1DEK8-F1
#
_entry.id   AF-R1DEK8-F1
#
_cell.length_a   1.000
_cell.length_b   1.000
_cell.length_c   1.000
_cell.angle_alpha   90.00
_cell.angle_beta   90.00
_cell.angle_gamma   90.00
#
_symmetry.space_group_name_H-M   'P 1'
#
loop_
_entity.id
_entity.type
_entity.pdbx_description
1 polymer ?
#
loop_
_entity_poly.entity_id
_entity_poly.type
_entity_poly.pdbx_seq_one_letter_code
_entity_poly.pdbx_strand_id
1 'polypeptide(L)'
;MAEGGFAYFRSSDVTLQVKLLVQQLHGSVPAMCASHPPLSYAAWLAGACGVAPHDLHISAQLLVHGMPLGQPERTYSAAGSKLRWNEWLSFTAKYCDLSADAALRISVYGTAGPREP
;
A
#
# COMPACT_ATOMS: atom_id res chain seq x y z
N MET A 1 -18.90 -13.18 -26.45
CA MET A 1 -18.81 -12.38 -25.22
C MET A 1 -18.71 -13.37 -24.08
N ALA A 2 -17.53 -13.52 -23.48
CA ALA A 2 -17.37 -14.48 -22.39
C ALA A 2 -18.15 -13.96 -21.19
N GLU A 3 -19.17 -14.70 -20.75
CA GLU A 3 -19.78 -14.46 -19.44
C GLU A 3 -18.68 -14.65 -18.38
N GLY A 4 -18.49 -13.63 -17.55
CA GLY A 4 -17.51 -13.65 -16.47
C GLY A 4 -17.96 -14.62 -15.39
N GLY A 5 -17.68 -15.91 -15.57
CA GLY A 5 -17.91 -16.95 -14.57
C GLY A 5 -16.89 -16.83 -13.44
N PHE A 6 -17.35 -16.94 -12.20
CA PHE A 6 -16.49 -17.07 -11.03
C PHE A 6 -16.31 -18.56 -10.69
N ALA A 7 -15.10 -18.94 -10.31
CA ALA A 7 -14.77 -20.28 -9.83
C ALA A 7 -14.02 -20.20 -8.49
N TYR A 8 -14.23 -21.20 -7.65
CA TYR A 8 -13.61 -21.29 -6.32
C TYR A 8 -12.54 -22.37 -6.32
N PHE A 9 -11.38 -22.05 -5.75
CA PHE A 9 -10.24 -22.94 -5.63
C PHE A 9 -9.74 -22.92 -4.19
N ARG A 10 -9.14 -24.03 -3.73
CA ARG A 10 -8.40 -24.01 -2.47
C ARG A 10 -7.10 -23.25 -2.70
N SER A 11 -6.60 -22.53 -1.69
CA SER A 11 -5.34 -21.81 -1.79
C SER A 11 -4.19 -22.73 -2.22
N SER A 12 -4.15 -23.96 -1.70
CA SER A 12 -3.18 -25.01 -2.06
C SER A 12 -3.11 -25.33 -3.55
N ASP A 13 -4.21 -25.14 -4.28
CA ASP A 13 -4.33 -25.51 -5.70
C ASP A 13 -3.95 -24.33 -6.62
N VAL A 14 -3.68 -23.15 -6.05
CA VAL A 14 -3.42 -21.91 -6.79
C VAL A 14 -1.93 -21.55 -6.70
N THR A 15 -1.18 -21.86 -7.75
CA THR A 15 0.26 -21.58 -7.84
C THR A 15 0.59 -20.17 -8.36
N LEU A 16 -0.40 -19.29 -8.42
CA LEU A 16 -0.24 -17.90 -8.89
C LEU A 16 0.37 -17.04 -7.78
N GLN A 17 1.18 -16.06 -8.18
CA GLN A 17 1.72 -15.05 -7.26
C GLN A 17 0.61 -14.16 -6.72
N VAL A 18 0.74 -13.78 -5.45
CA VAL A 18 -0.11 -12.78 -4.84
C VAL A 18 0.27 -11.41 -5.42
N LYS A 19 -0.73 -10.66 -5.87
CA LYS A 19 -0.55 -9.31 -6.41
C LYS A 19 -1.58 -8.36 -5.81
N LEU A 20 -1.16 -7.13 -5.54
CA LEU A 20 -1.98 -6.08 -4.96
C LEU A 20 -1.93 -4.85 -5.86
N LEU A 21 -3.09 -4.40 -6.35
CA LEU A 21 -3.21 -3.12 -7.03
C LEU A 21 -3.43 -2.01 -6.01
N VAL A 22 -2.45 -1.13 -5.87
CA VAL A 22 -2.54 0.06 -5.02
C VAL A 22 -2.98 1.23 -5.88
N GLN A 23 -4.25 1.61 -5.77
CA GLN A 23 -4.81 2.68 -6.60
C GLN A 23 -4.59 4.05 -5.97
N GLN A 24 -5.28 4.34 -4.87
CA GLN A 24 -5.27 5.65 -4.24
C GLN A 24 -5.53 5.53 -2.73
N LEU A 25 -4.88 6.38 -1.94
CA LEU A 25 -5.18 6.56 -0.52
C LEU A 25 -6.07 7.79 -0.33
N HIS A 26 -7.19 7.56 0.33
CA HIS A 26 -8.14 8.59 0.73
C HIS A 26 -8.30 8.58 2.24
N GLY A 27 -8.55 9.74 2.82
CA GLY A 27 -8.79 9.85 4.24
C GLY A 27 -9.26 11.24 4.63
N SER A 28 -9.84 11.29 5.83
CA SER A 28 -10.16 12.52 6.54
C SER A 28 -9.74 12.31 7.98
N VAL A 29 -9.16 13.34 8.60
CA VAL A 29 -8.75 13.30 10.00
C VAL A 29 -9.39 14.47 10.75
N PRO A 30 -9.73 14.31 12.04
CA PRO A 30 -10.37 15.38 12.81
C PRO A 30 -9.59 16.70 12.80
N ALA A 31 -8.26 16.63 12.72
CA ALA A 31 -7.39 17.80 12.62
C ALA A 31 -7.59 18.64 11.33
N MET A 32 -8.23 18.08 10.29
CA MET A 32 -8.64 18.81 9.08
C MET A 32 -9.88 19.68 9.29
N CYS A 33 -10.53 19.63 10.45
CA CYS A 33 -11.63 20.54 10.82
C CYS A 33 -11.15 21.73 11.68
N ALA A 34 -9.83 21.90 11.84
CA ALA A 34 -9.25 23.03 12.55
C ALA A 34 -9.46 24.36 11.79
N SER A 35 -9.28 25.48 12.47
CA SER A 35 -9.44 26.84 11.92
C SER A 35 -8.50 27.16 10.75
N HIS A 36 -7.36 26.46 10.65
CA HIS A 36 -6.45 26.50 9.49
C HIS A 36 -6.16 25.08 9.02
N PRO A 37 -7.06 24.46 8.25
CA PRO A 37 -6.90 23.08 7.84
C PRO A 37 -5.85 22.97 6.73
N PRO A 38 -5.10 21.86 6.68
CA PRO A 38 -4.23 21.57 5.55
C PRO A 38 -5.07 21.46 4.27
N LEU A 39 -4.51 21.92 3.15
CA LEU A 39 -5.20 22.00 1.86
C LEU A 39 -5.67 20.64 1.32
N SER A 40 -5.08 19.53 1.80
CA SER A 40 -5.49 18.17 1.45
C SER A 40 -5.01 17.15 2.49
N TYR A 41 -5.61 15.95 2.46
CA TYR A 41 -5.16 14.82 3.27
C TYR A 41 -3.71 14.43 2.98
N ALA A 42 -3.27 14.55 1.72
CA ALA A 42 -1.88 14.35 1.31
C ALA A 42 -0.93 15.34 1.99
N ALA A 43 -1.31 16.62 2.03
CA ALA A 43 -0.52 17.65 2.69
C ALA A 43 -0.45 17.43 4.21
N TRP A 44 -1.55 16.97 4.82
CA TRP A 44 -1.58 16.63 6.23
C TRP A 44 -0.65 15.44 6.55
N LEU A 45 -0.77 14.33 5.81
CA LEU A 45 0.06 13.15 6.00
C LEU A 45 1.56 13.46 5.80
N ALA A 46 1.87 14.22 4.75
CA ALA A 46 3.23 14.64 4.46
C ALA A 46 3.81 15.48 5.59
N GLY A 47 3.03 16.43 6.12
CA GLY A 47 3.39 17.24 7.29
C GLY A 47 3.59 16.41 8.56
N ALA A 48 2.72 15.42 8.81
CA ALA A 48 2.87 14.50 9.94
C ALA A 48 4.13 13.64 9.85
N CYS A 49 4.54 13.27 8.62
CA CYS A 49 5.77 12.54 8.36
C CYS A 49 7.01 13.42 8.22
N GLY A 50 6.86 14.75 8.15
CA GLY A 50 7.96 15.70 7.92
C GLY A 50 8.62 15.56 6.54
N VAL A 51 7.87 15.15 5.51
CA VAL A 51 8.36 14.95 4.14
C VAL A 51 7.51 15.71 3.13
N ALA A 52 7.95 15.79 1.87
CA ALA A 52 7.10 16.33 0.82
C ALA A 52 5.99 15.31 0.45
N PRO A 53 4.82 15.75 -0.04
CA PRO A 53 3.74 14.83 -0.40
C PRO A 53 4.12 13.79 -1.46
N HIS A 54 5.10 14.11 -2.33
CA HIS A 54 5.59 13.19 -3.35
C HIS A 54 6.57 12.14 -2.79
N ASP A 55 7.08 12.31 -1.58
CA ASP A 55 7.98 11.36 -0.90
C ASP A 55 7.23 10.27 -0.12
N LEU A 56 5.90 10.32 -0.15
CA LEU A 56 5.04 9.32 0.46
C LEU A 56 4.92 8.10 -0.45
N HIS A 57 5.11 6.92 0.14
CA HIS A 57 4.92 5.64 -0.53
C HIS A 57 4.21 4.66 0.40
N ILE A 58 3.63 3.62 -0.20
CA ILE A 58 3.01 2.53 0.51
C ILE A 58 3.99 1.36 0.54
N SER A 59 4.14 0.75 1.70
CA SER A 59 4.75 -0.56 1.85
C SER A 59 3.70 -1.57 2.26
N ALA A 60 3.75 -2.73 1.63
CA ALA A 60 2.85 -3.86 1.90
C ALA A 60 3.67 -5.09 2.27
N GLN A 61 3.31 -5.74 3.38
CA GLN A 61 3.98 -6.93 3.89
C GLN A 61 2.94 -8.04 4.09
N LEU A 62 3.19 -9.21 3.52
CA LEU A 62 2.42 -10.41 3.83
C LEU A 62 2.87 -10.98 5.18
N LEU A 63 1.90 -11.41 5.98
CA LEU A 63 2.12 -12.10 7.25
C LEU A 63 1.42 -13.45 7.24
N VAL A 64 2.07 -14.46 7.80
CA VAL A 64 1.55 -15.81 8.05
C VAL A 64 1.85 -16.15 9.49
N HIS A 65 0.86 -16.58 10.27
CA HIS A 65 1.00 -16.83 11.71
C HIS A 65 1.57 -15.61 12.48
N GLY A 66 1.20 -14.41 12.04
CA GLY A 66 1.70 -13.15 12.60
C GLY A 66 3.15 -12.80 12.24
N MET A 67 3.84 -13.65 11.47
CA MET A 67 5.23 -13.47 11.06
C MET A 67 5.35 -13.00 9.60
N PRO A 68 6.30 -12.13 9.26
CA PRO A 68 6.49 -11.68 7.87
C PRO A 68 6.83 -12.84 6.93
N LEU A 69 6.09 -12.94 5.83
CA LEU A 69 6.39 -13.84 4.71
C LEU A 69 7.08 -13.05 3.59
N GLY A 70 8.37 -13.31 3.40
CA GLY A 70 9.17 -12.61 2.38
C GLY A 70 9.45 -11.14 2.71
N GLN A 71 10.02 -10.43 1.74
CA GLN A 71 10.32 -9.00 1.85
C GLN A 71 9.06 -8.15 1.66
N PRO A 72 9.01 -6.94 2.25
CA PRO A 72 7.92 -6.01 1.99
C PRO A 72 8.05 -5.41 0.60
N GLU A 73 6.95 -5.39 -0.14
CA GLU A 73 6.84 -4.69 -1.41
C GLU A 73 6.53 -3.21 -1.17
N ARG A 74 6.95 -2.34 -2.09
CA ARG A 74 6.76 -0.89 -1.98
C ARG A 74 6.35 -0.28 -3.30
N THR A 75 5.45 0.70 -3.24
CA THR A 75 5.13 1.51 -4.42
C THR A 75 6.25 2.51 -4.70
N TYR A 76 6.40 2.89 -5.96
CA TYR A 76 7.27 4.00 -6.34
C TYR A 76 6.64 5.33 -5.95
N SER A 77 7.46 6.23 -5.40
CA SER A 77 7.08 7.62 -5.17
C SER A 77 6.95 8.35 -6.52
N ALA A 78 5.73 8.51 -7.03
CA ALA A 78 5.52 9.30 -8.23
C ALA A 78 5.53 10.80 -7.89
N ALA A 79 6.39 11.58 -8.56
CA ALA A 79 6.42 13.03 -8.43
C ALA A 79 5.02 13.63 -8.69
N GLY A 80 4.50 14.41 -7.74
CA GLY A 80 3.15 14.98 -7.82
C GLY A 80 2.00 14.02 -7.49
N SER A 81 2.30 12.81 -6.99
CA SER A 81 1.31 11.84 -6.51
C SER A 81 0.44 12.48 -5.43
N LYS A 82 -0.83 12.73 -5.75
CA LYS A 82 -1.88 13.08 -4.79
C LYS A 82 -2.33 11.83 -4.04
N LEU A 83 -1.38 11.07 -3.49
CA LEU A 83 -1.58 9.73 -2.92
C LEU A 83 -2.23 8.75 -3.91
N ARG A 84 -1.88 8.84 -5.20
CA ARG A 84 -2.37 7.95 -6.26
C ARG A 84 -1.17 7.28 -6.91
N TRP A 85 -1.10 5.96 -6.80
CA TRP A 85 0.00 5.16 -7.34
C TRP A 85 -0.43 4.43 -8.60
N ASN A 86 -1.61 3.81 -8.60
CA ASN A 86 -2.10 2.97 -9.70
C ASN A 86 -1.07 1.90 -10.11
N GLU A 87 -0.48 1.26 -9.10
CA GLU A 87 0.67 0.38 -9.25
C GLU A 87 0.37 -1.02 -8.71
N TRP A 88 0.85 -2.04 -9.42
CA TRP A 88 0.80 -3.42 -8.96
C TRP A 88 2.03 -3.76 -8.14
N LEU A 89 1.83 -4.09 -6.86
CA LEU A 89 2.82 -4.77 -6.04
C LEU A 89 2.72 -6.27 -6.28
N SER A 90 3.83 -6.93 -6.61
CA SER A 90 3.89 -8.37 -6.86
C SER A 90 4.75 -9.03 -5.81
N PHE A 91 4.15 -9.87 -4.98
CA PHE A 91 4.88 -10.60 -3.96
C PHE A 91 5.53 -11.85 -4.57
N THR A 92 6.66 -12.26 -4.00
CA THR A 92 7.31 -13.53 -4.37
C THR A 92 6.49 -14.76 -3.94
N ALA A 93 5.65 -14.60 -2.91
CA ALA A 93 4.75 -15.64 -2.40
C ALA A 93 3.59 -15.94 -3.36
N LYS A 94 3.20 -17.20 -3.41
CA LYS A 94 2.03 -17.70 -4.14
C LYS A 94 0.86 -17.91 -3.19
N TYR A 95 -0.35 -18.03 -3.74
CA TYR A 95 -1.54 -18.34 -2.94
C TYR A 95 -1.42 -19.67 -2.20
N CYS A 96 -0.77 -20.67 -2.79
CA CYS A 96 -0.50 -21.96 -2.13
C CYS A 96 0.44 -21.86 -0.91
N ASP A 97 1.19 -20.76 -0.77
CA ASP A 97 2.07 -20.52 0.37
C ASP A 97 1.35 -19.84 1.55
N LEU A 98 0.10 -19.40 1.35
CA LEU A 98 -0.68 -18.68 2.35
C LEU A 98 -1.47 -19.64 3.24
N SER A 99 -1.32 -19.45 4.55
CA SER A 99 -2.19 -20.07 5.54
C SER A 99 -3.56 -19.36 5.60
N ALA A 100 -4.54 -20.00 6.24
CA ALA A 100 -5.89 -19.42 6.39
C ALA A 100 -5.92 -18.14 7.25
N ASP A 101 -4.93 -17.95 8.12
CA ASP A 101 -4.75 -16.76 8.96
C ASP A 101 -3.78 -15.72 8.34
N ALA A 102 -3.42 -15.89 7.07
CA ALA A 102 -2.56 -14.94 6.39
C ALA A 102 -3.20 -13.55 6.38
N ALA A 103 -2.39 -12.52 6.63
CA ALA A 103 -2.81 -11.13 6.68
C ALA A 103 -1.90 -10.26 5.83
N LEU A 104 -2.45 -9.16 5.33
CA LEU A 104 -1.69 -8.12 4.64
C LEU A 104 -1.57 -6.90 5.54
N ARG A 105 -0.34 -6.51 5.89
CA ARG A 105 -0.07 -5.24 6.57
C ARG A 105 0.32 -4.19 5.55
N ILE A 106 -0.44 -3.11 5.53
CA ILE A 106 -0.18 -1.94 4.69
C ILE A 106 0.27 -0.80 5.60
N SER A 107 1.34 -0.11 5.21
CA SER A 107 1.92 0.99 5.98
C SER A 107 2.30 2.13 5.04
N VAL A 108 2.04 3.35 5.46
CA VAL A 108 2.43 4.56 4.72
C VAL A 108 3.75 5.04 5.31
N TYR A 109 4.73 5.29 4.46
CA TYR A 109 6.04 5.77 4.84
C TYR A 109 6.36 7.08 4.11
N GLY A 110 7.00 8.01 4.81
CA GLY A 110 7.65 9.17 4.21
C GLY A 110 9.16 8.97 4.20
N THR A 111 9.78 9.08 3.03
CA THR A 111 11.24 9.05 2.88
C THR A 111 11.76 10.42 2.53
N ALA A 112 12.38 11.12 3.48
CA ALA A 112 13.03 12.38 3.19
C ALA A 112 14.19 12.14 2.19
N GLY A 113 14.26 12.95 1.13
CA GLY A 113 15.45 13.05 0.29
C GLY A 113 16.68 13.50 1.10
N PRO A 114 17.89 13.50 0.50
CA PRO A 114 19.09 14.00 1.15
C PRO A 114 18.81 15.41 1.70
N ARG A 115 19.11 15.63 2.99
CA ARG A 115 19.08 16.98 3.56
C ARG A 115 20.12 17.79 2.79
N GLU A 116 19.70 18.84 2.09
CA GLU A 116 20.67 19.84 1.63
C GLU A 116 21.39 20.40 2.86
N PRO A 117 22.74 20.53 2.81
CA PRO A 117 23.58 20.92 3.93
C PRO A 117 23.32 22.35 4.43
#